data_AF-A0A947WMR7-F1
#
_entry.id   AF-A0A947WMR7-F1
#
_cell.length_a   1.000
_cell.length_b   1.000
_cell.length_c   1.000
_cell.angle_alpha   90.00
_cell.angle_beta   90.00
_cell.angle_gamma   90.00
#
_symmetry.space_group_name_H-M   'P 1'
#
loop_
_entity.id
_entity.type
_entity.pdbx_description
1 polymer ?
#
loop_
_entity_poly.entity_id
_entity_poly.type
_entity_poly.pdbx_seq_one_letter_code
_entity_poly.pdbx_strand_id
1 'polypeptide(L)'
;MVKPIINLTIAYFLGIVLSSLIYTSIKLLLVALVFVFLSLLISYLKKWGFVTSILIYISFLMIGIGAYQLSTKTDDQTHLLNYVGKNLVMRGIITDEPIEENQKIFALLKGERVITRGKLIDGVKGKIRLIIDKEILNLRISYGQRIEVIGKLDKIGSKNNPQFQRHWYSQDVYGIVRIKKDTQIKIIDKKGGNLLFKISYGIKEKLLNSINETLKDPQKSVLQGILIGDKKAVPLETIEKFQDTGIMHILAVSGLNVSLISLLFLIFAKKIFCLSEKYANIFSLFLIGIYTIIAGLNPSVLRASLMIAALFLAPLFYRQSDSINSLFLAVFLLLILNPTMIYNLSFQFSFIVTLGIILVMPITTKLSQGKWYKWIVTSFLISLAAWMAILPLLIYYFHKTSIVALVLNILIVPLVGVIMWCGFITFILFNINIYLAKIAAMINYWAIKILLFSVEVADTIPYSIIYISKIDIFSITCYYGFLIALLIYIKSLFSKRIKLPKVI
;
A
#
# COMPACT_ATOMS: atom_id res chain seq x y z
N MET A 1 23.32 -19.06 -1.67
CA MET A 1 22.28 -19.53 -0.73
C MET A 1 20.99 -19.66 -1.51
N VAL A 2 20.36 -20.84 -1.51
CA VAL A 2 19.01 -20.99 -2.05
C VAL A 2 18.09 -20.02 -1.32
N LYS A 3 17.29 -19.25 -2.05
CA LYS A 3 16.33 -18.29 -1.50
C LYS A 3 14.92 -18.91 -1.59
N PRO A 4 14.56 -19.87 -0.71
CA PRO A 4 13.36 -20.69 -0.87
C PRO A 4 12.08 -19.86 -0.92
N ILE A 5 12.02 -18.77 -0.15
CA ILE A 5 10.85 -17.89 -0.08
C ILE A 5 10.44 -17.32 -1.44
N ILE A 6 11.41 -17.04 -2.33
CA ILE A 6 11.14 -16.49 -3.66
C ILE A 6 10.31 -17.48 -4.47
N ASN A 7 10.79 -18.71 -4.60
CA ASN A 7 10.13 -19.75 -5.39
C ASN A 7 8.76 -20.12 -4.80
N LEU A 8 8.66 -20.20 -3.48
CA LEU A 8 7.38 -20.44 -2.78
C LEU A 8 6.36 -19.34 -3.05
N THR A 9 6.80 -18.08 -3.02
CA THR A 9 5.95 -16.92 -3.29
C THR A 9 5.50 -16.90 -4.75
N ILE A 10 6.40 -17.20 -5.70
CA ILE A 10 6.06 -17.30 -7.13
C ILE A 10 5.03 -18.41 -7.35
N ALA A 11 5.23 -19.59 -6.77
CA ALA A 11 4.27 -20.70 -6.88
C ALA A 11 2.89 -20.32 -6.32
N TYR A 12 2.85 -19.71 -5.13
CA TYR A 12 1.61 -19.22 -4.52
C TYR A 12 0.92 -18.14 -5.37
N PHE A 13 1.67 -17.16 -5.87
CA PHE A 13 1.16 -16.11 -6.76
C PHE A 13 0.59 -16.69 -8.07
N LEU A 14 1.28 -17.64 -8.70
CA LEU A 14 0.80 -18.33 -9.88
C LEU A 14 -0.50 -19.09 -9.59
N GLY A 15 -0.63 -19.71 -8.42
CA GLY A 15 -1.88 -20.33 -7.97
C GLY A 15 -3.06 -19.36 -7.93
N ILE A 16 -2.85 -18.16 -7.36
CA ILE A 16 -3.87 -17.10 -7.33
C ILE A 16 -4.26 -16.68 -8.74
N VAL A 17 -3.28 -16.43 -9.62
CA VAL A 17 -3.52 -16.00 -11.01
C VAL A 17 -4.27 -17.09 -11.79
N LEU A 18 -3.86 -18.36 -11.68
CA LEU A 18 -4.54 -19.49 -12.33
C LEU A 18 -5.99 -19.60 -11.88
N SER A 19 -6.25 -19.45 -10.57
CA SER A 19 -7.62 -19.49 -10.05
C SER A 19 -8.49 -18.32 -10.51
N SER A 20 -7.90 -17.22 -10.98
CA SER A 20 -8.67 -16.11 -11.56
C SER A 20 -9.11 -16.37 -12.99
N LEU A 21 -8.48 -17.34 -13.67
CA LEU A 21 -8.80 -17.74 -15.04
C LEU A 21 -9.67 -19.00 -15.08
N ILE A 22 -9.44 -19.91 -14.14
CA ILE A 22 -10.08 -21.23 -14.09
C ILE A 22 -10.79 -21.38 -12.75
N TYR A 23 -12.09 -21.70 -12.79
CA TYR A 23 -12.85 -22.06 -11.59
C TYR A 23 -12.71 -23.56 -11.31
N THR A 24 -12.38 -23.93 -10.07
CA THR A 24 -12.24 -25.33 -9.65
C THR A 24 -13.07 -25.57 -8.40
N SER A 25 -13.60 -26.79 -8.25
CA SER A 25 -14.33 -27.16 -7.03
C SER A 25 -13.38 -27.20 -5.82
N ILE A 26 -13.74 -26.50 -4.74
CA ILE A 26 -13.00 -26.52 -3.46
C ILE A 26 -12.85 -27.95 -2.93
N LYS A 27 -13.85 -28.83 -3.14
CA LYS A 27 -13.78 -30.22 -2.71
C LYS A 27 -12.67 -30.98 -3.45
N LEU A 28 -12.58 -30.81 -4.78
CA LEU A 28 -11.51 -31.40 -5.59
C LEU A 28 -10.14 -30.89 -5.17
N LEU A 29 -10.04 -29.60 -4.85
CA LEU A 29 -8.79 -28.99 -4.39
C LEU A 29 -8.33 -29.58 -3.06
N LEU A 30 -9.24 -29.78 -2.09
CA LEU A 30 -8.93 -30.39 -0.80
C LEU A 30 -8.46 -31.85 -0.97
N VAL A 31 -9.14 -32.63 -1.82
CA VAL A 31 -8.74 -34.01 -2.11
C VAL A 31 -7.34 -34.03 -2.71
N ALA A 32 -7.06 -33.19 -3.71
CA ALA A 32 -5.74 -33.12 -4.32
C ALA A 32 -4.66 -32.64 -3.34
N LEU A 33 -4.98 -31.75 -2.39
CA LEU A 33 -4.03 -31.33 -1.34
C LEU A 33 -3.66 -32.48 -0.41
N VAL A 34 -4.61 -33.35 -0.06
CA VAL A 34 -4.33 -34.56 0.73
C VAL A 34 -3.40 -35.51 -0.04
N PHE A 35 -3.65 -35.73 -1.34
CA PHE A 35 -2.75 -36.55 -2.17
C PHE A 35 -1.33 -35.96 -2.27
N VAL A 36 -1.21 -34.64 -2.44
CA VAL A 36 0.10 -33.95 -2.44
C VAL A 36 0.79 -34.09 -1.08
N PHE A 37 0.06 -33.96 0.03
CA PHE A 37 0.61 -34.14 1.37
C PHE A 37 1.12 -35.58 1.62
N LEU A 38 0.34 -36.59 1.22
CA LEU A 38 0.78 -37.99 1.30
C LEU A 38 2.01 -38.25 0.42
N SER A 39 2.02 -37.71 -0.80
CA SER A 39 3.16 -37.81 -1.71
C SER A 39 4.41 -37.10 -1.17
N LEU A 40 4.24 -35.96 -0.48
CA LEU A 40 5.30 -35.23 0.20
C LEU A 40 5.91 -36.07 1.33
N LEU A 41 5.06 -36.70 2.15
CA LEU A 41 5.51 -37.56 3.24
C LEU A 41 6.33 -38.74 2.70
N ILE A 42 5.83 -39.43 1.68
CA ILE A 42 6.54 -40.56 1.04
C ILE A 42 7.87 -40.09 0.44
N SER A 43 7.87 -38.99 -0.31
CA SER A 43 9.06 -38.43 -0.94
C SER A 43 10.12 -38.00 0.08
N TYR A 44 9.70 -37.40 1.20
CA TYR A 44 10.56 -37.02 2.31
C TYR A 44 11.18 -38.24 2.99
N LEU A 45 10.37 -39.25 3.32
CA LEU A 45 10.81 -40.51 3.93
C LEU A 45 11.79 -41.27 3.02
N LYS A 46 11.53 -41.30 1.71
CA LYS A 46 12.41 -41.91 0.70
C LYS A 46 13.63 -41.04 0.32
N LYS A 47 13.78 -39.85 0.92
CA LYS A 47 14.87 -38.88 0.64
C LYS A 47 14.98 -38.47 -0.82
N TRP A 48 13.85 -38.42 -1.55
CA TRP A 48 13.80 -37.96 -2.94
C TRP A 48 13.81 -36.42 -3.00
N GLY A 49 14.96 -35.80 -2.75
CA GLY A 49 15.08 -34.35 -2.57
C GLY A 49 14.49 -33.51 -3.71
N PHE A 50 14.69 -33.93 -4.97
CA PHE A 50 14.14 -33.24 -6.14
C PHE A 50 12.61 -33.30 -6.20
N VAL A 51 12.03 -34.50 -6.04
CA VAL A 51 10.58 -34.73 -6.02
C VAL A 51 9.93 -33.97 -4.87
N THR A 52 10.56 -33.98 -3.69
CA THR A 52 10.09 -33.25 -2.50
C THR A 52 10.01 -31.75 -2.79
N SER A 53 10.99 -31.18 -3.48
CA SER A 53 11.01 -29.75 -3.83
C SER A 53 9.87 -29.39 -4.80
N ILE A 54 9.63 -30.22 -5.83
CA ILE A 54 8.52 -30.03 -6.78
C ILE A 54 7.18 -30.08 -6.06
N LEU A 55 6.97 -31.08 -5.21
CA LEU A 55 5.72 -31.25 -4.48
C LEU A 55 5.46 -30.09 -3.51
N ILE A 56 6.50 -29.51 -2.91
CA ILE A 56 6.37 -28.29 -2.10
C ILE A 56 5.84 -27.14 -2.97
N TYR A 57 6.40 -26.91 -4.16
CA TYR A 57 5.92 -25.86 -5.06
C TYR A 57 4.48 -26.10 -5.53
N ILE A 58 4.12 -27.35 -5.85
CA ILE A 58 2.74 -27.72 -6.20
C ILE A 58 1.79 -27.42 -5.02
N SER A 59 2.18 -27.75 -3.79
CA SER A 59 1.36 -27.47 -2.61
C SER A 59 1.09 -25.97 -2.44
N PHE A 60 2.10 -25.11 -2.62
CA PHE A 60 1.93 -23.66 -2.54
C PHE A 60 1.06 -23.10 -3.67
N LEU A 61 1.20 -23.63 -4.89
CA LEU A 61 0.32 -23.30 -6.01
C LEU A 61 -1.13 -23.65 -5.68
N MET A 62 -1.39 -24.85 -5.14
CA MET A 62 -2.73 -25.28 -4.74
C MET A 62 -3.32 -24.45 -3.59
N ILE A 63 -2.49 -24.12 -2.59
CA ILE A 63 -2.89 -23.22 -1.49
C ILE A 63 -3.27 -21.85 -2.05
N GLY A 64 -2.53 -21.34 -3.05
CA GLY A 64 -2.86 -20.10 -3.76
C GLY A 64 -4.22 -20.14 -4.46
N ILE A 65 -4.52 -21.24 -5.17
CA ILE A 65 -5.82 -21.44 -5.80
C ILE A 65 -6.93 -21.44 -4.74
N GLY A 66 -6.78 -22.23 -3.68
CA GLY A 66 -7.77 -22.34 -2.60
C GLY A 66 -8.00 -21.01 -1.89
N ALA A 67 -6.95 -20.27 -1.58
CA ALA A 67 -7.03 -18.97 -0.92
C ALA A 67 -7.82 -17.95 -1.78
N TYR A 68 -7.55 -17.89 -3.10
CA TYR A 68 -8.29 -17.03 -4.00
C TYR A 68 -9.77 -17.41 -4.09
N GLN A 69 -10.08 -18.71 -4.22
CA GLN A 69 -11.48 -19.17 -4.27
C GLN A 69 -12.23 -18.87 -2.97
N LEU A 70 -11.60 -19.08 -1.81
CA LEU A 70 -12.22 -18.79 -0.52
C LEU A 70 -12.48 -17.30 -0.33
N SER A 71 -11.55 -16.44 -0.77
CA SER A 71 -11.71 -14.98 -0.69
C SER A 71 -12.71 -14.40 -1.69
N THR A 72 -13.00 -15.10 -2.78
CA THR A 72 -13.94 -14.66 -3.82
C THR A 72 -15.27 -15.43 -3.81
N LYS A 73 -15.47 -16.37 -2.86
CA LYS A 73 -16.71 -17.15 -2.78
C LYS A 73 -17.86 -16.27 -2.31
N THR A 74 -18.76 -15.93 -3.23
CA THR A 74 -19.93 -15.06 -2.99
C THR A 74 -21.22 -15.82 -2.73
N ASP A 75 -21.20 -17.15 -2.81
CA ASP A 75 -22.38 -18.03 -2.89
C ASP A 75 -23.01 -18.39 -1.53
N ASP A 76 -22.63 -17.67 -0.48
CA ASP A 76 -23.16 -17.85 0.88
C ASP A 76 -24.39 -16.94 1.07
N GLN A 77 -25.50 -17.45 1.61
CA GLN A 77 -26.71 -16.65 1.85
C GLN A 77 -26.43 -15.42 2.74
N THR A 78 -25.38 -15.49 3.56
CA THR A 78 -24.90 -14.40 4.41
C THR A 78 -24.12 -13.31 3.67
N HIS A 79 -23.80 -13.49 2.39
CA HIS A 79 -23.00 -12.53 1.62
C HIS A 79 -23.81 -11.32 1.13
N LEU A 80 -23.27 -10.10 1.28
CA LEU A 80 -23.96 -8.85 0.93
C LEU A 80 -24.44 -8.76 -0.52
N LEU A 81 -23.76 -9.43 -1.45
CA LEU A 81 -24.15 -9.45 -2.87
C LEU A 81 -25.58 -9.97 -3.10
N ASN A 82 -26.07 -10.87 -2.24
CA ASN A 82 -27.42 -11.41 -2.34
C ASN A 82 -28.52 -10.38 -1.98
N TYR A 83 -28.13 -9.23 -1.43
CA TYR A 83 -29.03 -8.14 -1.03
C TYR A 83 -28.91 -6.92 -1.93
N VAL A 84 -28.03 -6.95 -2.93
CA VAL A 84 -27.90 -5.86 -3.91
C VAL A 84 -29.23 -5.66 -4.65
N GLY A 85 -29.64 -4.41 -4.76
CA GLY A 85 -30.92 -3.97 -5.32
C GLY A 85 -32.08 -3.96 -4.32
N LYS A 86 -31.91 -4.51 -3.12
CA LYS A 86 -32.97 -4.57 -2.09
C LYS A 86 -32.87 -3.41 -1.10
N ASN A 87 -34.01 -3.00 -0.54
CA ASN A 87 -34.04 -2.16 0.65
C ASN A 87 -33.75 -3.02 1.87
N LEU A 88 -32.82 -2.58 2.70
CA LEU A 88 -32.40 -3.31 3.89
C LEU A 88 -32.17 -2.37 5.07
N VAL A 89 -32.28 -2.94 6.27
CA VAL A 89 -31.78 -2.33 7.50
C VAL A 89 -30.54 -3.10 7.90
N MET A 90 -29.38 -2.44 7.94
CA MET A 90 -28.11 -3.07 8.26
C MET A 90 -27.55 -2.49 9.54
N ARG A 91 -27.16 -3.37 10.46
CA ARG A 91 -26.36 -3.02 11.63
C ARG A 91 -24.94 -3.46 11.41
N GLY A 92 -24.01 -2.59 11.76
CA GLY A 92 -22.59 -2.88 11.57
C GLY A 92 -21.68 -1.95 12.35
N ILE A 93 -20.38 -2.25 12.28
CA ILE A 93 -19.31 -1.43 12.86
C ILE A 93 -18.61 -0.67 11.74
N ILE A 94 -18.28 0.59 12.01
CA ILE A 94 -17.44 1.41 11.14
C ILE A 94 -16.00 0.93 11.23
N THR A 95 -15.45 0.43 10.11
CA THR A 95 -14.14 -0.23 10.09
C THR A 95 -12.97 0.69 9.79
N ASP A 96 -13.23 1.87 9.26
CA ASP A 96 -12.22 2.80 8.81
C ASP A 96 -12.61 4.23 9.19
N GLU A 97 -11.63 5.13 9.24
CA GLU A 97 -11.89 6.54 9.51
C GLU A 97 -12.77 7.14 8.39
N PRO A 98 -13.91 7.78 8.74
CA PRO A 98 -14.76 8.41 7.74
C PRO A 98 -14.01 9.47 6.94
N ILE A 99 -14.23 9.44 5.63
CA ILE A 99 -13.59 10.30 4.66
C ILE A 99 -14.57 11.42 4.31
N GLU A 100 -14.22 12.66 4.62
CA GLU A 100 -14.98 13.83 4.16
C GLU A 100 -14.43 14.33 2.82
N GLU A 101 -15.30 14.48 1.82
CA GLU A 101 -14.97 14.97 0.48
C GLU A 101 -16.21 15.58 -0.18
N ASN A 102 -16.11 16.79 -0.76
CA ASN A 102 -17.18 17.44 -1.53
C ASN A 102 -18.55 17.45 -0.84
N GLN A 103 -18.60 17.93 0.42
CA GLN A 103 -19.80 17.92 1.28
C GLN A 103 -20.43 16.54 1.53
N LYS A 104 -19.69 15.46 1.28
CA LYS A 104 -20.12 14.09 1.58
C LYS A 104 -19.17 13.43 2.54
N ILE A 105 -19.71 12.52 3.34
CA ILE A 105 -18.97 11.66 4.26
C ILE A 105 -19.06 10.25 3.70
N PHE A 106 -17.90 9.65 3.46
CA PHE A 106 -17.75 8.27 3.03
C PHE A 106 -17.28 7.43 4.20
N ALA A 107 -18.02 6.38 4.55
CA ALA A 107 -17.63 5.46 5.62
C ALA A 107 -17.75 4.01 5.15
N LEU A 108 -16.90 3.14 5.66
CA LEU A 108 -17.00 1.70 5.42
C LEU A 108 -17.66 1.03 6.63
N LEU A 109 -18.77 0.34 6.37
CA LEU A 109 -19.56 -0.37 7.37
C LEU A 109 -19.42 -1.87 7.14
N LYS A 110 -18.85 -2.59 8.10
CA LYS A 110 -18.87 -4.06 8.10
C LYS A 110 -20.17 -4.56 8.67
N GLY A 111 -20.85 -5.43 7.93
CA GLY A 111 -22.11 -6.03 8.36
C GLY A 111 -21.94 -6.92 9.57
N GLU A 112 -22.81 -6.73 10.56
CA GLU A 112 -23.04 -7.72 11.62
C GLU A 112 -24.39 -8.40 11.38
N ARG A 113 -25.42 -7.60 11.08
CA ARG A 113 -26.80 -8.05 10.89
C ARG A 113 -27.45 -7.32 9.73
N VAL A 114 -28.25 -8.04 8.95
CA VAL A 114 -29.13 -7.46 7.93
C VAL A 114 -30.55 -7.92 8.19
N ILE A 115 -31.49 -6.97 8.17
CA ILE A 115 -32.92 -7.22 8.20
C ILE A 115 -33.47 -6.90 6.80
N THR A 116 -34.07 -7.89 6.16
CA THR A 116 -34.72 -7.75 4.85
C THR A 116 -36.04 -8.51 4.87
N ARG A 117 -37.14 -7.85 4.48
CA ARG A 117 -38.49 -8.44 4.42
C ARG A 117 -38.89 -9.18 5.73
N GLY A 118 -38.57 -8.59 6.88
CA GLY A 118 -38.88 -9.16 8.20
C GLY A 118 -38.00 -10.34 8.65
N LYS A 119 -37.08 -10.83 7.81
CA LYS A 119 -36.09 -11.85 8.22
C LYS A 119 -34.81 -11.19 8.71
N LEU A 120 -34.40 -11.55 9.93
CA LEU A 120 -33.11 -11.21 10.50
C LEU A 120 -32.07 -12.24 10.04
N ILE A 121 -30.95 -11.74 9.54
CA ILE A 121 -29.83 -12.56 9.11
C ILE A 121 -28.59 -12.07 9.85
N ASP A 122 -28.06 -12.93 10.71
CA ASP A 122 -26.85 -12.70 11.49
C ASP A 122 -25.61 -13.17 10.73
N GLY A 123 -24.47 -12.54 11.02
CA GLY A 123 -23.17 -12.97 10.49
C GLY A 123 -22.94 -12.59 9.02
N VAL A 124 -23.48 -11.45 8.60
CA VAL A 124 -23.38 -10.97 7.21
C VAL A 124 -21.92 -10.71 6.85
N LYS A 125 -21.48 -11.25 5.71
CA LYS A 125 -20.10 -11.13 5.23
C LYS A 125 -19.96 -9.98 4.25
N GLY A 126 -18.87 -9.25 4.40
CA GLY A 126 -18.47 -8.11 3.58
C GLY A 126 -18.79 -6.75 4.21
N LYS A 127 -18.32 -5.72 3.52
CA LYS A 127 -18.51 -4.31 3.85
C LYS A 127 -19.37 -3.61 2.81
N ILE A 128 -20.01 -2.52 3.22
CA ILE A 128 -20.66 -1.55 2.34
C ILE A 128 -20.00 -0.18 2.47
N ARG A 129 -20.01 0.58 1.39
CA ARG A 129 -19.61 1.99 1.38
C ARG A 129 -20.85 2.86 1.60
N LEU A 130 -20.86 3.59 2.71
CA LEU A 130 -21.86 4.61 2.99
C LEU A 130 -21.45 5.90 2.28
N ILE A 131 -22.43 6.56 1.66
CA ILE A 131 -22.31 7.92 1.13
C ILE A 131 -23.36 8.75 1.83
N ILE A 132 -22.91 9.73 2.60
CA ILE A 132 -23.77 10.48 3.51
C ILE A 132 -23.61 11.96 3.21
N ASP A 133 -24.69 12.70 2.95
CA ASP A 133 -24.57 14.14 2.69
C ASP A 133 -24.38 14.90 4.01
N LYS A 134 -23.38 15.80 4.04
CA LYS A 134 -22.90 16.48 5.27
C LYS A 134 -23.95 17.43 5.86
N GLU A 135 -24.82 17.98 5.02
CA GLU A 135 -25.93 18.86 5.43
C GLU A 135 -26.94 18.17 6.37
N ILE A 136 -26.99 16.84 6.34
CA ILE A 136 -27.98 16.04 7.07
C ILE A 136 -27.48 15.70 8.48
N LEU A 137 -26.18 15.82 8.75
CA LEU A 137 -25.58 15.33 9.99
C LEU A 137 -25.04 16.43 10.90
N ASN A 138 -25.72 16.60 12.04
CA ASN A 138 -25.10 17.10 13.27
C ASN A 138 -24.30 16.01 14.03
N LEU A 139 -24.28 14.75 13.55
CA LEU A 139 -23.64 13.64 14.24
C LEU A 139 -22.21 13.39 13.72
N ARG A 140 -21.22 13.39 14.61
CA ARG A 140 -19.84 13.04 14.26
C ARG A 140 -19.68 11.52 14.21
N ILE A 141 -19.61 10.99 13.00
CA ILE A 141 -19.33 9.59 12.74
C ILE A 141 -17.85 9.31 12.97
N SER A 142 -17.51 8.19 13.62
CA SER A 142 -16.11 7.85 13.91
C SER A 142 -15.88 6.35 13.88
N TYR A 143 -14.62 5.95 13.69
CA TYR A 143 -14.20 4.55 13.74
C TYR A 143 -14.69 3.85 15.02
N GLY A 144 -15.12 2.58 14.88
CA GLY A 144 -15.54 1.74 16.00
C GLY A 144 -16.96 2.00 16.49
N GLN A 145 -17.67 3.00 15.98
CA GLN A 145 -19.09 3.16 16.27
C GLN A 145 -19.92 2.04 15.63
N ARG A 146 -20.89 1.52 16.38
CA ARG A 146 -21.95 0.68 15.82
C ARG A 146 -23.08 1.56 15.33
N ILE A 147 -23.44 1.40 14.07
CA ILE A 147 -24.52 2.16 13.45
C ILE A 147 -25.52 1.24 12.78
N GLU A 148 -26.77 1.68 12.77
CA GLU A 148 -27.86 1.13 11.98
C GLU A 148 -28.09 2.06 10.79
N VAL A 149 -28.15 1.49 9.59
CA VAL A 149 -28.43 2.22 8.35
C VAL A 149 -29.62 1.63 7.62
N ILE A 150 -30.47 2.50 7.07
CA ILE A 150 -31.69 2.15 6.36
C ILE A 150 -31.60 2.69 4.93
N GLY A 151 -31.58 1.79 3.95
CA GLY A 151 -31.53 2.21 2.56
C GLY A 151 -31.46 1.08 1.55
N LYS A 152 -31.43 1.46 0.28
CA LYS A 152 -31.22 0.54 -0.83
C LYS A 152 -29.73 0.23 -0.95
N LEU A 153 -29.39 -1.06 -1.00
CA LEU A 153 -28.03 -1.50 -1.29
C LEU A 153 -27.81 -1.51 -2.80
N ASP A 154 -27.12 -0.51 -3.32
CA ASP A 154 -26.73 -0.47 -4.73
C ASP A 154 -25.43 -1.24 -4.97
N LYS A 155 -25.26 -1.76 -6.19
CA LYS A 155 -24.02 -2.43 -6.60
C LYS A 155 -22.88 -1.42 -6.66
N ILE A 156 -21.71 -1.80 -6.15
CA ILE A 156 -20.51 -0.96 -6.29
C ILE A 156 -19.93 -1.07 -7.71
N GLY A 157 -19.64 0.09 -8.31
CA GLY A 157 -19.20 0.19 -9.70
C GLY A 157 -20.32 0.06 -10.73
N SER A 158 -20.02 0.43 -11.98
CA SER A 158 -20.93 0.29 -13.13
C SER A 158 -20.42 -0.78 -14.09
N LYS A 159 -21.29 -1.31 -14.98
CA LYS A 159 -20.88 -2.24 -16.05
C LYS A 159 -19.72 -1.69 -16.90
N ASN A 160 -19.61 -0.36 -17.00
CA ASN A 160 -18.63 0.32 -17.84
C ASN A 160 -17.26 0.50 -17.15
N ASN A 161 -17.13 0.15 -15.86
CA ASN A 161 -15.85 0.23 -15.15
C ASN A 161 -15.59 -1.01 -14.27
N PRO A 162 -15.28 -2.17 -14.88
CA PRO A 162 -15.02 -3.42 -14.15
C PRO A 162 -13.77 -3.34 -13.27
N GLN A 163 -12.80 -2.49 -13.60
CA GLN A 163 -11.59 -2.30 -12.79
C GLN A 163 -11.92 -1.63 -11.45
N PHE A 164 -12.77 -0.60 -11.47
CA PHE A 164 -13.25 0.05 -10.25
C PHE A 164 -13.97 -0.93 -9.34
N GLN A 165 -14.82 -1.80 -9.90
CA GLN A 165 -15.50 -2.83 -9.13
C GLN A 165 -14.52 -3.83 -8.50
N ARG A 166 -13.55 -4.34 -9.27
CA ARG A 166 -12.52 -5.27 -8.78
C ARG A 166 -11.69 -4.66 -7.64
N HIS A 167 -11.37 -3.37 -7.73
CA HIS A 167 -10.65 -2.66 -6.68
C HIS A 167 -11.42 -2.69 -5.36
N TRP A 168 -12.72 -2.37 -5.36
CA TRP A 168 -13.53 -2.37 -4.12
C TRP A 168 -13.78 -3.77 -3.58
N TYR A 169 -13.99 -4.74 -4.47
CA TYR A 169 -14.09 -6.15 -4.06
C TYR A 169 -12.80 -6.63 -3.39
N SER A 170 -11.64 -6.14 -3.86
CA SER A 170 -10.37 -6.45 -3.20
C SER A 170 -10.23 -5.86 -1.79
N GLN A 171 -11.10 -4.92 -1.42
CA GLN A 171 -11.18 -4.34 -0.08
C GLN A 171 -12.35 -4.90 0.74
N ASP A 172 -12.95 -6.00 0.30
CA ASP A 172 -14.12 -6.63 0.93
C ASP A 172 -15.37 -5.72 0.89
N VAL A 173 -15.44 -4.75 -0.04
CA VAL A 173 -16.56 -3.81 -0.18
C VAL A 173 -17.42 -4.18 -1.40
N TYR A 174 -18.68 -4.53 -1.17
CA TYR A 174 -19.53 -5.13 -2.21
C TYR A 174 -20.73 -4.28 -2.65
N GLY A 175 -21.04 -3.20 -1.94
CA GLY A 175 -22.17 -2.35 -2.27
C GLY A 175 -22.08 -0.94 -1.68
N ILE A 176 -23.00 -0.09 -2.11
CA ILE A 176 -23.10 1.31 -1.72
C ILE A 176 -24.48 1.55 -1.14
N VAL A 177 -24.56 2.30 -0.03
CA VAL A 177 -25.82 2.83 0.50
C VAL A 177 -25.71 4.34 0.58
N ARG A 178 -26.68 5.05 -0.01
CA ARG A 178 -26.77 6.52 0.03
C ARG A 178 -27.75 6.95 1.12
N ILE A 179 -27.27 7.74 2.06
CA ILE A 179 -28.02 8.28 3.18
C ILE A 179 -28.36 9.74 2.86
N LYS A 180 -29.65 10.01 2.66
CA LYS A 180 -30.18 11.33 2.27
C LYS A 180 -31.04 11.98 3.37
N LYS A 181 -31.36 11.24 4.43
CA LYS A 181 -32.12 11.74 5.58
C LYS A 181 -31.50 11.23 6.88
N ASP A 182 -31.63 12.01 7.93
CA ASP A 182 -31.18 11.71 9.30
C ASP A 182 -31.82 10.43 9.85
N THR A 183 -33.10 10.21 9.56
CA THR A 183 -33.87 9.00 9.91
C THR A 183 -33.30 7.71 9.34
N GLN A 184 -32.41 7.78 8.34
CA GLN A 184 -31.80 6.61 7.73
C GLN A 184 -30.52 6.16 8.44
N ILE A 185 -30.06 6.88 9.45
CA ILE A 185 -28.84 6.53 10.20
C ILE A 185 -29.05 6.71 11.71
N LYS A 186 -28.67 5.69 12.48
CA LYS A 186 -28.75 5.73 13.94
C LYS A 186 -27.47 5.17 14.55
N ILE A 187 -26.85 5.94 15.45
CA ILE A 187 -25.70 5.45 16.24
C ILE A 187 -26.26 4.61 17.39
N ILE A 188 -25.90 3.33 17.44
CA ILE A 188 -26.31 2.40 18.48
C ILE A 188 -25.39 2.54 19.69
N ASP A 189 -24.07 2.46 19.45
CA ASP A 189 -23.07 2.58 20.51
C ASP A 189 -21.70 3.05 19.96
N LYS A 190 -20.82 3.44 20.89
CA LYS A 190 -19.42 3.86 20.62
C LYS A 190 -18.38 2.87 21.15
N LYS A 191 -18.78 1.63 21.46
CA LYS A 191 -17.97 0.62 22.19
C LYS A 191 -17.35 -0.44 21.27
N GLY A 192 -17.47 -0.32 19.95
CA GLY A 192 -16.84 -1.23 18.99
C GLY A 192 -15.41 -0.84 18.60
N GLY A 193 -14.81 -1.70 17.75
CA GLY A 193 -13.50 -1.47 17.14
C GLY A 193 -12.30 -1.97 17.97
N ASN A 194 -11.12 -1.94 17.35
CA ASN A 194 -9.86 -2.33 17.98
C ASN A 194 -9.22 -1.10 18.67
N LEU A 195 -8.72 -1.29 19.90
CA LEU A 195 -8.09 -0.24 20.69
C LEU A 195 -6.89 0.40 19.97
N LEU A 196 -6.06 -0.41 19.30
CA LEU A 196 -4.89 0.10 18.55
C LEU A 196 -5.32 1.05 17.44
N PHE A 197 -6.37 0.71 16.69
CA PHE A 197 -6.91 1.57 15.64
C PHE A 197 -7.48 2.87 16.22
N LYS A 198 -8.19 2.79 17.34
CA LYS A 198 -8.73 3.97 18.03
C LYS A 198 -7.61 4.92 18.49
N ILE A 199 -6.53 4.38 19.05
CA ILE A 199 -5.34 5.15 19.44
C ILE A 199 -4.69 5.77 18.20
N SER A 200 -4.47 4.99 17.14
CA SER A 200 -3.88 5.47 15.88
C SER A 200 -4.68 6.63 15.28
N TYR A 201 -6.01 6.51 15.17
CA TYR A 201 -6.85 7.59 14.65
C TYR A 201 -6.85 8.82 15.56
N GLY A 202 -6.83 8.64 16.89
CA GLY A 202 -6.66 9.75 17.82
C GLY A 202 -5.32 10.49 17.67
N ILE A 203 -4.22 9.76 17.42
CA ILE A 203 -2.91 10.35 17.11
C ILE A 203 -2.97 11.08 15.77
N LYS A 204 -3.62 10.50 14.76
CA LYS A 204 -3.82 11.14 13.45
C LYS A 204 -4.57 12.46 13.56
N GLU A 205 -5.66 12.51 14.32
CA GLU A 205 -6.40 13.76 14.57
C GLU A 205 -5.51 14.82 15.26
N LYS A 206 -4.70 14.43 16.25
CA LYS A 206 -3.74 15.35 16.89
C LYS A 206 -2.68 15.85 15.91
N LEU A 207 -2.17 14.98 15.04
CA LEU A 207 -1.22 15.35 13.99
C LEU A 207 -1.84 16.35 13.01
N LEU A 208 -3.06 16.07 12.55
CA LEU A 208 -3.83 16.97 11.69
C LEU A 208 -4.03 18.35 12.34
N ASN A 209 -4.43 18.37 13.62
CA ASN A 209 -4.60 19.61 14.37
C ASN A 209 -3.28 20.39 14.51
N SER A 210 -2.17 19.71 14.80
CA SER A 210 -0.86 20.34 14.85
C SER A 210 -0.50 21.02 13.52
N ILE A 211 -0.75 20.35 12.39
CA ILE A 211 -0.50 20.92 11.06
C ILE A 211 -1.45 22.10 10.79
N ASN A 212 -2.72 21.98 11.15
CA ASN A 212 -3.73 23.03 10.94
C ASN A 212 -3.44 24.32 11.71
N GLU A 213 -2.89 24.20 12.92
CA GLU A 213 -2.57 25.34 13.79
C GLU A 213 -1.20 25.99 13.49
N THR A 214 -0.33 25.30 12.76
CA THR A 214 1.04 25.76 12.49
C THR A 214 1.28 26.20 11.05
N LEU A 215 0.51 25.71 10.09
CA LEU A 215 0.63 26.01 8.67
C LEU A 215 -0.70 26.43 8.05
N LYS A 216 -0.61 27.22 6.98
CA LYS A 216 -1.75 27.59 6.13
C LYS A 216 -1.69 26.85 4.79
N ASP A 217 -2.80 26.81 4.09
CA ASP A 217 -2.85 26.29 2.73
C ASP A 217 -2.07 27.22 1.77
N PRO A 218 -1.39 26.67 0.74
CA PRO A 218 -1.38 25.26 0.31
C PRO A 218 -0.39 24.34 1.05
N GLN A 219 0.51 24.86 1.89
CA GLN A 219 1.55 24.05 2.55
C GLN A 219 0.96 23.02 3.51
N LYS A 220 -0.07 23.43 4.26
CA LYS A 220 -0.84 22.58 5.18
C LYS A 220 -1.33 21.30 4.50
N SER A 221 -2.12 21.43 3.43
CA SER A 221 -2.69 20.29 2.70
C SER A 221 -1.64 19.39 2.06
N VAL A 222 -0.58 19.96 1.49
CA VAL A 222 0.55 19.19 0.95
C VAL A 222 1.26 18.39 2.04
N LEU A 223 1.49 18.99 3.21
CA LEU A 223 2.11 18.28 4.34
C LEU A 223 1.23 17.14 4.85
N GLN A 224 -0.09 17.32 4.91
CA GLN A 224 -1.04 16.26 5.24
C GLN A 224 -0.97 15.11 4.23
N GLY A 225 -0.90 15.42 2.92
CA GLY A 225 -0.68 14.43 1.87
C GLY A 225 0.61 13.64 2.06
N ILE A 226 1.73 14.31 2.33
CA ILE A 226 3.05 13.67 2.47
C ILE A 226 3.15 12.83 3.75
N LEU A 227 2.73 13.36 4.91
CA LEU A 227 2.91 12.71 6.20
C LEU A 227 1.96 11.52 6.42
N ILE A 228 0.68 11.69 6.08
CA ILE A 228 -0.39 10.72 6.42
C ILE A 228 -1.19 10.24 5.22
N GLY A 229 -0.88 10.73 4.01
CA GLY A 229 -1.56 10.30 2.78
C GLY A 229 -2.93 10.92 2.59
N ASP A 230 -3.25 11.99 3.32
CA ASP A 230 -4.53 12.67 3.17
C ASP A 230 -4.47 13.69 2.03
N LYS A 231 -4.88 13.26 0.85
CA LYS A 231 -4.84 14.08 -0.37
C LYS A 231 -6.07 14.97 -0.53
N LYS A 232 -7.09 14.81 0.31
CA LYS A 232 -8.40 15.46 0.10
C LYS A 232 -8.37 16.96 0.33
N ALA A 233 -7.47 17.38 1.21
CA ALA A 233 -7.25 18.80 1.47
C ALA A 233 -6.45 19.48 0.35
N VAL A 234 -5.79 18.72 -0.53
CA VAL A 234 -4.94 19.27 -1.59
C VAL A 234 -5.83 19.76 -2.74
N PRO A 235 -5.71 21.03 -3.17
CA PRO A 235 -6.48 21.55 -4.29
C PRO A 235 -6.31 20.71 -5.56
N LEU A 236 -7.37 20.56 -6.36
CA LEU A 236 -7.36 19.76 -7.59
C LEU A 236 -6.28 20.22 -8.58
N GLU A 237 -6.09 21.53 -8.74
CA GLU A 237 -5.04 22.09 -9.60
C GLU A 237 -3.64 21.64 -9.16
N THR A 238 -3.40 21.56 -7.84
CA THR A 238 -2.13 21.04 -7.31
C THR A 238 -2.01 19.55 -7.59
N ILE A 239 -3.09 18.77 -7.45
CA ILE A 239 -3.08 17.33 -7.77
C ILE A 239 -2.74 17.11 -9.25
N GLU A 240 -3.31 17.89 -10.16
CA GLU A 240 -3.06 17.80 -11.60
C GLU A 240 -1.58 18.07 -11.92
N LYS A 241 -1.01 19.18 -11.41
CA LYS A 241 0.42 19.49 -11.57
C LYS A 241 1.34 18.36 -11.10
N PHE A 242 1.02 17.70 -9.98
CA PHE A 242 1.80 16.55 -9.50
C PHE A 242 1.63 15.30 -10.37
N GLN A 243 0.45 15.08 -10.96
CA GLN A 243 0.22 13.99 -11.90
C GLN A 243 1.00 14.20 -13.19
N ASP A 244 1.03 15.43 -13.67
CA ASP A 244 1.54 15.78 -14.99
C ASP A 244 3.07 15.83 -15.02
N THR A 245 3.67 16.25 -13.90
CA THR A 245 5.10 16.13 -13.64
C THR A 245 5.55 14.72 -13.18
N GLY A 246 4.62 13.76 -13.07
CA GLY A 246 4.91 12.35 -12.75
C GLY A 246 5.33 12.06 -11.31
N ILE A 247 5.13 13.00 -10.39
CA ILE A 247 5.53 12.91 -8.97
C ILE A 247 4.34 12.72 -8.01
N MET A 248 3.15 12.40 -8.53
CA MET A 248 1.94 12.13 -7.72
C MET A 248 2.15 11.07 -6.62
N HIS A 249 3.13 10.19 -6.79
CA HIS A 249 3.51 9.20 -5.78
C HIS A 249 4.02 9.82 -4.46
N ILE A 250 4.39 11.10 -4.45
CA ILE A 250 4.89 11.84 -3.27
C ILE A 250 3.77 12.29 -2.35
N LEU A 251 2.61 12.67 -2.92
CA LEU A 251 1.39 12.96 -2.16
C LEU A 251 0.73 11.69 -1.59
N ALA A 252 1.26 10.51 -1.93
CA ALA A 252 0.88 9.25 -1.30
C ALA A 252 1.96 8.82 -0.30
N VAL A 253 1.56 8.23 0.83
CA VAL A 253 2.55 7.62 1.73
C VAL A 253 3.25 6.48 1.01
N SER A 254 4.55 6.65 0.78
CA SER A 254 5.39 5.72 0.05
C SER A 254 6.32 4.93 0.98
N GLY A 255 7.09 4.01 0.42
CA GLY A 255 8.10 3.28 1.20
C GLY A 255 9.23 4.16 1.72
N LEU A 256 9.51 5.29 1.07
CA LEU A 256 10.45 6.30 1.57
C LEU A 256 9.96 6.92 2.88
N ASN A 257 8.66 7.24 2.96
CA ASN A 257 8.09 7.84 4.17
C ASN A 257 8.19 6.87 5.36
N VAL A 258 7.93 5.58 5.11
CA VAL A 258 8.06 4.52 6.12
C VAL A 258 9.52 4.29 6.53
N SER A 259 10.48 4.35 5.60
CA SER A 259 11.91 4.20 5.96
C SER A 259 12.40 5.40 6.77
N LEU A 260 12.05 6.62 6.37
CA LEU A 260 12.43 7.85 7.08
C LEU A 260 11.85 7.91 8.50
N ILE A 261 10.59 7.53 8.67
CA ILE A 261 9.97 7.52 9.99
C ILE A 261 10.52 6.38 10.86
N SER A 262 10.85 5.22 10.27
CA SER A 262 11.48 4.13 11.00
C SER A 262 12.84 4.53 11.57
N LEU A 263 13.62 5.30 10.81
CA LEU A 263 14.90 5.85 11.26
C LEU A 263 14.69 6.87 12.39
N LEU A 264 13.71 7.76 12.26
CA LEU A 264 13.37 8.72 13.31
C LEU A 264 12.99 8.01 14.61
N PHE A 265 12.13 6.99 14.55
CA PHE A 265 11.72 6.21 15.72
C PHE A 265 12.88 5.45 16.35
N LEU A 266 13.78 4.90 15.52
CA LEU A 266 14.98 4.22 16.02
C LEU A 266 15.95 5.19 16.71
N ILE A 267 16.15 6.38 16.16
CA ILE A 267 16.95 7.45 16.79
C ILE A 267 16.32 7.85 18.11
N PHE A 268 15.01 8.09 18.14
CA PHE A 268 14.28 8.43 19.36
C PHE A 268 14.44 7.34 20.43
N ALA A 269 14.26 6.07 20.06
CA ALA A 269 14.41 4.93 20.94
C ALA A 269 15.84 4.80 21.51
N LYS A 270 16.87 4.92 20.68
CA LYS A 270 18.28 4.74 21.09
C LYS A 270 18.87 5.96 21.79
N LYS A 271 18.54 7.18 21.36
CA LYS A 271 19.19 8.41 21.83
C LYS A 271 18.42 9.14 22.92
N ILE A 272 17.09 9.08 22.92
CA ILE A 272 16.26 9.79 23.91
C ILE A 272 15.84 8.85 25.03
N PHE A 273 15.40 7.63 24.71
CA PHE A 273 15.07 6.62 25.73
C PHE A 273 16.23 5.72 26.13
N CYS A 274 17.40 5.87 25.50
CA CYS A 274 18.61 5.07 25.79
C CYS A 274 18.37 3.55 25.79
N LEU A 275 17.43 3.07 24.96
CA LEU A 275 17.10 1.64 24.89
C LEU A 275 18.25 0.87 24.23
N SER A 276 18.49 -0.35 24.73
CA SER A 276 19.39 -1.28 24.05
C SER A 276 18.89 -1.61 22.64
N GLU A 277 19.78 -2.05 21.75
CA GLU A 277 19.44 -2.27 20.33
C GLU A 277 18.21 -3.16 20.13
N LYS A 278 18.09 -4.26 20.89
CA LYS A 278 16.93 -5.14 20.83
C LYS A 278 15.63 -4.42 21.19
N TYR A 279 15.61 -3.68 22.29
CA TYR A 279 14.40 -2.97 22.73
C TYR A 279 14.09 -1.78 21.84
N ALA A 280 15.11 -1.09 21.33
CA ALA A 280 14.93 -0.01 20.37
C ALA A 280 14.27 -0.50 19.08
N ASN A 281 14.71 -1.65 18.55
CA ASN A 281 14.12 -2.27 17.36
C ASN A 281 12.65 -2.64 17.60
N ILE A 282 12.35 -3.33 18.70
CA ILE A 282 10.97 -3.73 19.06
C ILE A 282 10.06 -2.50 19.25
N PHE A 283 10.53 -1.49 19.98
CA PHE A 283 9.80 -0.25 20.19
C PHE A 283 9.54 0.48 18.88
N SER A 284 10.53 0.55 17.99
CA SER A 284 10.38 1.18 16.69
C SER A 284 9.38 0.43 15.81
N LEU A 285 9.37 -0.91 15.85
CA LEU A 285 8.39 -1.72 15.13
C LEU A 285 6.96 -1.49 15.60
N PHE A 286 6.78 -1.34 16.91
CA PHE A 286 5.49 -0.98 17.47
C PHE A 286 5.00 0.38 16.94
N LEU A 287 5.87 1.40 16.96
CA LEU A 287 5.54 2.73 16.42
C LEU A 287 5.31 2.74 14.91
N ILE A 288 6.06 1.95 14.15
CA ILE A 288 5.84 1.76 12.72
C ILE A 288 4.45 1.17 12.49
N GLY A 289 4.04 0.15 13.26
CA GLY A 289 2.70 -0.43 13.17
C GLY A 289 1.59 0.60 13.41
N ILE A 290 1.76 1.48 14.41
CA ILE A 290 0.85 2.62 14.65
C ILE A 290 0.82 3.55 13.43
N TYR A 291 1.98 3.91 12.88
CA TYR A 291 2.07 4.77 11.69
C TYR A 291 1.44 4.13 10.45
N THR A 292 1.58 2.82 10.25
CA THR A 292 0.96 2.10 9.13
C THR A 292 -0.57 2.21 9.19
N ILE A 293 -1.16 2.17 10.39
CA ILE A 293 -2.61 2.37 10.59
C ILE A 293 -2.98 3.83 10.31
N ILE A 294 -2.21 4.80 10.82
CA ILE A 294 -2.43 6.24 10.59
C ILE A 294 -2.43 6.56 9.09
N ALA A 295 -1.49 5.98 8.34
CA ALA A 295 -1.35 6.13 6.89
C ALA A 295 -2.40 5.32 6.08
N GLY A 296 -3.36 4.69 6.74
CA GLY A 296 -4.52 4.05 6.11
C GLY A 296 -4.28 2.64 5.57
N LEU A 297 -3.27 1.91 6.04
CA LEU A 297 -2.97 0.52 5.65
C LEU A 297 -2.84 0.31 4.13
N ASN A 298 -2.39 1.34 3.41
CA ASN A 298 -2.17 1.25 1.97
C ASN A 298 -1.12 0.17 1.64
N PRO A 299 -1.26 -0.61 0.55
CA PRO A 299 -0.34 -1.69 0.20
C PRO A 299 1.14 -1.26 0.15
N SER A 300 1.42 -0.05 -0.34
CA SER A 300 2.77 0.52 -0.35
C SER A 300 3.38 0.68 1.04
N VAL A 301 2.57 1.12 2.01
CA VAL A 301 2.97 1.34 3.40
C VAL A 301 3.14 0.01 4.11
N LEU A 302 2.19 -0.91 3.93
CA LEU A 302 2.24 -2.26 4.48
C LEU A 302 3.50 -3.00 4.03
N ARG A 303 3.80 -3.00 2.72
CA ARG A 303 5.02 -3.59 2.17
C ARG A 303 6.26 -3.01 2.84
N ALA A 304 6.39 -1.69 2.86
CA ALA A 304 7.56 -1.05 3.43
C ALA A 304 7.70 -1.36 4.92
N SER A 305 6.59 -1.38 5.66
CA SER A 305 6.56 -1.73 7.09
C SER A 305 7.02 -3.17 7.33
N LEU A 306 6.58 -4.12 6.49
CA LEU A 306 7.03 -5.52 6.54
C LEU A 306 8.52 -5.67 6.21
N MET A 307 9.03 -4.92 5.24
CA MET A 307 10.46 -4.94 4.90
C MET A 307 11.32 -4.33 6.02
N ILE A 308 10.87 -3.25 6.66
CA ILE A 308 11.53 -2.70 7.85
C ILE A 308 11.43 -3.67 9.04
N ALA A 309 10.32 -4.38 9.19
CA ALA A 309 10.19 -5.44 10.18
C ALA A 309 11.22 -6.55 9.96
N ALA A 310 11.39 -7.02 8.73
CA ALA A 310 12.43 -7.99 8.40
C ALA A 310 13.83 -7.45 8.73
N LEU A 311 14.11 -6.17 8.45
CA LEU A 311 15.39 -5.52 8.76
C LEU A 311 15.65 -5.44 10.27
N PHE A 312 14.68 -4.99 11.07
CA PHE A 312 14.85 -4.77 12.52
C PHE A 312 14.82 -6.07 13.33
N LEU A 313 14.13 -7.10 12.83
CA LEU A 313 14.10 -8.42 13.46
C LEU A 313 15.33 -9.28 13.08
N ALA A 314 15.98 -9.04 11.95
CA ALA A 314 17.11 -9.87 11.49
C ALA A 314 18.25 -10.01 12.51
N PRO A 315 18.70 -8.93 13.21
CA PRO A 315 19.71 -9.04 14.27
C PRO A 315 19.28 -9.92 15.45
N LEU A 316 17.97 -9.98 15.77
CA LEU A 316 17.45 -10.82 16.86
C LEU A 316 17.57 -12.31 16.57
N PHE A 317 17.64 -12.66 15.29
CA PHE A 317 17.85 -14.03 14.81
C PHE A 317 19.27 -14.29 14.34
N TYR A 318 20.22 -13.38 14.61
CA TYR A 318 21.61 -13.44 14.15
C TYR A 318 21.74 -13.61 12.63
N ARG A 319 20.85 -12.98 11.86
CA ARG A 319 20.82 -13.02 10.40
C ARG A 319 21.03 -11.62 9.81
N GLN A 320 21.54 -11.59 8.57
CA GLN A 320 21.54 -10.38 7.75
C GLN A 320 20.24 -10.33 6.94
N SER A 321 19.63 -9.14 6.84
CA SER A 321 18.45 -8.94 5.99
C SER A 321 18.85 -8.87 4.52
N ASP A 322 18.23 -9.70 3.68
CA ASP A 322 18.34 -9.63 2.22
C ASP A 322 17.11 -8.90 1.65
N SER A 323 17.32 -7.83 0.88
CA SER A 323 16.24 -6.99 0.37
C SER A 323 15.27 -7.72 -0.55
N ILE A 324 15.77 -8.66 -1.38
CA ILE A 324 14.94 -9.46 -2.28
C ILE A 324 14.08 -10.43 -1.46
N ASN A 325 14.68 -11.17 -0.52
CA ASN A 325 13.93 -12.07 0.35
C ASN A 325 12.87 -11.32 1.17
N SER A 326 13.21 -10.14 1.68
CA SER A 326 12.27 -9.28 2.43
C SER A 326 11.11 -8.82 1.54
N LEU A 327 11.37 -8.51 0.26
CA LEU A 327 10.34 -8.14 -0.71
C LEU A 327 9.39 -9.32 -1.00
N PHE A 328 9.92 -10.50 -1.32
CA PHE A 328 9.10 -11.69 -1.61
C PHE A 328 8.35 -12.18 -0.36
N LEU A 329 8.96 -12.10 0.82
CA LEU A 329 8.25 -12.35 2.08
C LEU A 329 7.08 -11.38 2.28
N ALA A 330 7.28 -10.08 1.99
CA ALA A 330 6.20 -9.10 2.06
C ALA A 330 5.07 -9.39 1.05
N VAL A 331 5.40 -9.76 -0.19
CA VAL A 331 4.41 -10.23 -1.18
C VAL A 331 3.62 -11.41 -0.63
N PHE A 332 4.31 -12.44 -0.15
CA PHE A 332 3.71 -13.66 0.35
C PHE A 332 2.75 -13.40 1.51
N LEU A 333 3.19 -12.65 2.53
CA LEU A 333 2.36 -12.33 3.70
C LEU A 333 1.11 -11.51 3.31
N LEU A 334 1.25 -10.51 2.44
CA LEU A 334 0.11 -9.71 1.99
C LEU A 334 -0.89 -10.51 1.17
N LEU A 335 -0.41 -11.40 0.29
CA LEU A 335 -1.29 -12.25 -0.53
C LEU A 335 -1.90 -13.41 0.26
N ILE A 336 -1.31 -13.84 1.38
CA ILE A 336 -1.99 -14.75 2.33
C ILE A 336 -3.15 -14.03 3.00
N LEU A 337 -2.93 -12.80 3.46
CA LEU A 337 -3.97 -12.02 4.15
C LEU A 337 -5.10 -11.63 3.19
N ASN A 338 -4.76 -11.31 1.95
CA ASN A 338 -5.74 -10.94 0.94
C ASN A 338 -5.24 -11.27 -0.48
N PRO A 339 -5.62 -12.45 -1.02
CA PRO A 339 -5.22 -12.89 -2.37
C PRO A 339 -5.64 -11.93 -3.49
N THR A 340 -6.73 -11.18 -3.28
CA THR A 340 -7.26 -10.25 -4.30
C THR A 340 -6.44 -8.96 -4.42
N MET A 341 -5.46 -8.71 -3.54
CA MET A 341 -4.53 -7.58 -3.64
C MET A 341 -3.72 -7.57 -4.94
N ILE A 342 -3.63 -8.69 -5.66
CA ILE A 342 -3.00 -8.74 -6.99
C ILE A 342 -3.62 -7.74 -7.98
N TYR A 343 -4.88 -7.32 -7.79
CA TYR A 343 -5.55 -6.34 -8.64
C TYR A 343 -5.40 -4.90 -8.16
N ASN A 344 -4.79 -4.68 -7.00
CA ASN A 344 -4.59 -3.35 -6.48
C ASN A 344 -3.40 -2.67 -7.18
N LEU A 345 -3.63 -1.54 -7.84
CA LEU A 345 -2.59 -0.79 -8.55
C LEU A 345 -1.43 -0.36 -7.65
N SER A 346 -1.74 0.10 -6.43
CA SER A 346 -0.71 0.48 -5.45
C SER A 346 0.16 -0.71 -5.03
N PHE A 347 -0.43 -1.90 -4.94
CA PHE A 347 0.34 -3.13 -4.73
C PHE A 347 1.27 -3.39 -5.92
N GLN A 348 0.72 -3.51 -7.14
CA GLN A 348 1.50 -3.80 -8.35
C GLN A 348 2.67 -2.83 -8.54
N PHE A 349 2.40 -1.53 -8.48
CA PHE A 349 3.39 -0.48 -8.72
C PHE A 349 4.48 -0.49 -7.64
N SER A 350 4.11 -0.61 -6.36
CA SER A 350 5.08 -0.56 -5.26
C SER A 350 6.06 -1.72 -5.31
N PHE A 351 5.58 -2.94 -5.62
CA PHE A 351 6.44 -4.12 -5.72
C PHE A 351 7.32 -4.13 -6.97
N ILE A 352 6.78 -3.77 -8.14
CA ILE A 352 7.53 -3.72 -9.40
C ILE A 352 8.63 -2.65 -9.33
N VAL A 353 8.30 -1.43 -8.86
CA VAL A 353 9.28 -0.35 -8.68
C VAL A 353 10.37 -0.77 -7.71
N THR A 354 10.01 -1.35 -6.57
CA THR A 354 11.00 -1.76 -5.57
C THR A 354 11.90 -2.86 -6.09
N LEU A 355 11.35 -3.85 -6.81
CA LEU A 355 12.15 -4.89 -7.45
C LEU A 355 13.13 -4.30 -8.46
N GLY A 356 12.67 -3.39 -9.32
CA GLY A 356 13.52 -2.69 -10.29
C GLY A 356 14.68 -1.94 -9.62
N ILE A 357 14.39 -1.18 -8.57
CA ILE A 357 15.42 -0.46 -7.79
C ILE A 357 16.43 -1.44 -7.16
N ILE A 358 15.94 -2.51 -6.50
CA ILE A 358 16.82 -3.50 -5.84
C ILE A 358 17.73 -4.20 -6.85
N LEU A 359 17.25 -4.49 -8.07
CA LEU A 359 18.04 -5.14 -9.11
C LEU A 359 19.14 -4.23 -9.68
N VAL A 360 18.92 -2.91 -9.72
CA VAL A 360 19.89 -1.93 -10.24
C VAL A 360 20.88 -1.44 -9.18
N MET A 361 20.52 -1.49 -7.89
CA MET A 361 21.34 -0.99 -6.77
C MET A 361 22.79 -1.55 -6.71
N PRO A 362 23.08 -2.83 -7.03
CA PRO A 362 24.46 -3.32 -7.07
C PRO A 362 25.34 -2.65 -8.14
N ILE A 363 24.73 -2.13 -9.22
CA ILE A 363 25.43 -1.43 -10.30
C ILE A 363 25.80 -0.02 -9.82
N THR A 364 24.88 0.67 -9.13
CA THR A 364 25.11 2.03 -8.64
C THR A 364 26.22 2.10 -7.59
N THR A 365 26.21 1.16 -6.62
CA THR A 365 27.21 1.08 -5.54
C THR A 365 28.65 0.84 -6.03
N LYS A 366 28.83 0.20 -7.19
CA LYS A 366 30.16 -0.03 -7.79
C LYS A 366 30.68 1.15 -8.60
N LEU A 367 29.79 1.95 -9.20
CA LEU A 367 30.15 3.18 -9.91
C LEU A 367 30.50 4.34 -8.95
N SER A 368 30.25 4.18 -7.63
CA SER A 368 30.09 5.29 -6.68
C SER A 368 31.19 5.50 -5.61
N GLN A 369 32.47 5.19 -5.83
CA GLN A 369 33.52 5.54 -4.82
C GLN A 369 34.10 6.97 -4.94
N GLY A 370 33.72 7.93 -4.06
CA GLY A 370 34.58 9.09 -3.67
C GLY A 370 34.32 10.55 -4.11
N LYS A 371 33.16 10.99 -4.66
CA LYS A 371 32.90 12.39 -5.10
C LYS A 371 31.41 12.81 -5.02
N TRP A 372 31.10 14.10 -4.87
CA TRP A 372 29.73 14.63 -4.65
C TRP A 372 28.74 14.39 -5.80
N TYR A 373 29.18 14.45 -7.06
CA TYR A 373 28.34 14.17 -8.24
C TYR A 373 27.78 12.74 -8.27
N LYS A 374 28.31 11.84 -7.44
CA LYS A 374 27.85 10.45 -7.34
C LYS A 374 26.49 10.33 -6.70
N TRP A 375 26.14 11.25 -5.80
CA TRP A 375 24.79 11.29 -5.25
C TRP A 375 23.77 11.62 -6.35
N ILE A 376 24.09 12.56 -7.24
CA ILE A 376 23.27 12.90 -8.41
C ILE A 376 23.14 11.70 -9.35
N VAL A 377 24.26 11.07 -9.72
CA VAL A 377 24.25 9.89 -10.61
C VAL A 377 23.48 8.73 -9.98
N THR A 378 23.67 8.46 -8.70
CA THR A 378 22.97 7.37 -8.00
C THR A 378 21.47 7.65 -7.91
N SER A 379 21.09 8.89 -7.59
CA SER A 379 19.68 9.30 -7.53
C SER A 379 19.03 9.20 -8.91
N PHE A 380 19.71 9.65 -9.96
CA PHE A 380 19.24 9.51 -11.33
C PHE A 380 19.07 8.04 -11.73
N LEU A 381 20.05 7.17 -11.44
CA LEU A 381 19.97 5.74 -11.76
C LEU A 381 18.84 5.03 -10.99
N ILE A 382 18.60 5.41 -9.74
CA ILE A 382 17.47 4.89 -8.95
C ILE A 382 16.13 5.37 -9.56
N SER A 383 16.01 6.66 -9.88
CA SER A 383 14.82 7.21 -10.55
C SER A 383 14.57 6.56 -11.91
N LEU A 384 15.63 6.33 -12.69
CA LEU A 384 15.57 5.66 -13.98
C LEU A 384 15.12 4.21 -13.84
N ALA A 385 15.69 3.47 -12.88
CA ALA A 385 15.30 2.09 -12.60
C ALA A 385 13.82 2.00 -12.19
N ALA A 386 13.37 2.91 -11.32
CA ALA A 386 11.98 2.99 -10.89
C ALA A 386 11.04 3.29 -12.07
N TRP A 387 11.39 4.28 -12.89
CA TRP A 387 10.61 4.71 -14.06
C TRP A 387 10.52 3.61 -15.12
N MET A 388 11.66 3.00 -15.50
CA MET A 388 11.68 1.89 -16.46
C MET A 388 10.89 0.68 -15.95
N ALA A 389 10.96 0.37 -14.65
CA ALA A 389 10.23 -0.76 -14.09
C ALA A 389 8.71 -0.59 -14.19
N ILE A 390 8.18 0.63 -14.00
CA ILE A 390 6.74 0.89 -13.98
C ILE A 390 6.16 1.37 -15.31
N LEU A 391 7.01 1.81 -16.25
CA LEU A 391 6.60 2.46 -17.51
C LEU A 391 5.51 1.70 -18.29
N PRO A 392 5.60 0.38 -18.55
CA PRO A 392 4.56 -0.33 -19.30
C PRO A 392 3.20 -0.32 -18.59
N LEU A 393 3.22 -0.40 -17.25
CA LEU A 393 1.99 -0.36 -16.46
C LEU A 393 1.39 1.05 -16.42
N LEU A 394 2.22 2.10 -16.35
CA LEU A 394 1.74 3.48 -16.46
C LEU A 394 0.99 3.70 -17.77
N ILE A 395 1.57 3.24 -18.88
CA ILE A 395 0.95 3.36 -20.21
C ILE A 395 -0.31 2.49 -20.31
N TYR A 396 -0.29 1.28 -19.76
CA TYR A 396 -1.43 0.37 -19.78
C TYR A 396 -2.64 0.90 -19.03
N TYR A 397 -2.44 1.49 -17.85
CA TYR A 397 -3.54 1.94 -16.98
C TYR A 397 -3.92 3.42 -17.18
N PHE A 398 -2.97 4.29 -17.48
CA PHE A 398 -3.21 5.75 -17.53
C PHE A 398 -2.97 6.39 -18.88
N HIS A 399 -2.42 5.66 -19.86
CA HIS A 399 -2.14 6.19 -21.21
C HIS A 399 -1.25 7.45 -21.22
N LYS A 400 -0.49 7.68 -20.14
CA LYS A 400 0.40 8.83 -19.99
C LYS A 400 1.67 8.46 -19.22
N THR A 401 2.76 9.15 -19.53
CA THR A 401 4.03 9.08 -18.79
C THR A 401 4.68 10.46 -18.73
N SER A 402 5.57 10.68 -17.76
CA SER A 402 6.34 11.92 -17.61
C SER A 402 7.82 11.61 -17.53
N ILE A 403 8.61 12.22 -18.41
CA ILE A 403 10.09 12.10 -18.41
C ILE A 403 10.69 13.08 -17.39
N VAL A 404 10.04 14.23 -17.18
CA VAL A 404 10.48 15.28 -16.26
C VAL A 404 10.62 14.74 -14.84
N ALA A 405 9.78 13.75 -14.45
CA ALA A 405 9.88 13.03 -13.19
C ALA A 405 11.29 12.47 -12.89
N LEU A 406 12.06 12.04 -13.90
CA LEU A 406 13.41 11.48 -13.71
C LEU A 406 14.37 12.50 -13.12
N VAL A 407 14.36 13.71 -13.66
CA VAL A 407 15.23 14.81 -13.23
C VAL A 407 14.69 15.44 -11.95
N LEU A 408 13.38 15.65 -11.91
CA LEU A 408 12.70 16.29 -10.79
C LEU A 408 12.86 15.50 -9.48
N ASN A 409 12.83 14.16 -9.54
CA ASN A 409 13.03 13.30 -8.37
C ASN A 409 14.40 13.46 -7.70
N ILE A 410 15.44 13.91 -8.42
CA ILE A 410 16.76 14.19 -7.82
C ILE A 410 16.64 15.28 -6.75
N LEU A 411 15.81 16.30 -7.02
CA LEU A 411 15.56 17.40 -6.09
C LEU A 411 14.47 17.06 -5.07
N ILE A 412 13.35 16.47 -5.51
CA ILE A 412 12.19 16.33 -4.63
C ILE A 412 12.37 15.23 -3.59
N VAL A 413 12.98 14.09 -3.92
CA VAL A 413 13.17 12.98 -2.97
C VAL A 413 13.88 13.39 -1.67
N PRO A 414 15.04 14.07 -1.70
CA PRO A 414 15.67 14.54 -0.46
C PRO A 414 14.85 15.62 0.24
N LEU A 415 14.16 16.48 -0.51
CA LEU A 415 13.31 17.53 0.04
C LEU A 415 12.12 16.95 0.82
N VAL A 416 11.52 15.86 0.33
CA VAL A 416 10.49 15.09 1.05
C VAL A 416 11.06 14.53 2.36
N GLY A 417 12.33 14.12 2.37
CA GLY A 417 13.04 13.74 3.60
C GLY A 417 13.03 14.84 4.66
N VAL A 418 13.37 16.07 4.27
CA VAL A 418 13.35 17.24 5.15
C VAL A 418 11.92 17.54 5.62
N ILE A 419 10.96 17.58 4.69
CA ILE A 419 9.53 17.84 4.97
C ILE A 419 8.98 16.83 6.00
N MET A 420 9.29 15.54 5.82
CA MET A 420 8.87 14.46 6.72
C MET A 420 9.40 14.68 8.14
N TRP A 421 10.71 14.88 8.30
CA TRP A 421 11.32 15.05 9.62
C TRP A 421 10.87 16.34 10.30
N CYS A 422 10.88 17.47 9.59
CA CYS A 422 10.38 18.74 10.12
C CYS A 422 8.90 18.64 10.51
N GLY A 423 8.08 17.92 9.75
CA GLY A 423 6.68 17.66 10.07
C GLY A 423 6.49 16.90 11.39
N PHE A 424 7.24 15.82 11.60
CA PHE A 424 7.20 15.07 12.86
C PHE A 424 7.76 15.85 14.04
N ILE A 425 8.85 16.62 13.83
CA ILE A 425 9.40 17.49 14.88
C ILE A 425 8.39 18.58 15.25
N THR A 426 7.72 19.19 14.27
CA THR A 426 6.65 20.17 14.51
C THR A 426 5.54 19.56 15.36
N PHE A 427 5.13 18.32 15.07
CA PHE A 427 4.14 17.62 15.89
C PHE A 427 4.60 17.39 17.34
N ILE A 428 5.84 16.92 17.54
CA ILE A 428 6.39 16.70 18.89
C ILE A 428 6.42 18.03 19.65
N LEU A 429 6.96 19.09 19.03
CA LEU A 429 7.04 20.41 19.65
C LEU A 429 5.67 21.02 19.92
N PHE A 430 4.66 20.78 19.07
CA PHE A 430 3.30 21.27 19.27
C PHE A 430 2.68 20.76 20.56
N ASN A 431 2.97 19.50 20.94
CA ASN A 431 2.49 18.95 22.21
C ASN A 431 3.24 19.50 23.44
N ILE A 432 4.36 20.21 23.25
CA ILE A 432 5.14 20.86 24.31
C ILE A 432 4.79 22.35 24.39
N ASN A 433 4.91 23.06 23.26
CA ASN A 433 4.67 24.49 23.14
C ASN A 433 4.40 24.89 21.66
N ILE A 434 3.28 25.59 21.43
CA ILE A 434 2.86 26.04 20.10
C ILE A 434 3.88 26.96 19.39
N TYR A 435 4.59 27.82 20.13
CA TYR A 435 5.55 28.77 19.55
C TYR A 435 6.79 28.04 19.01
N LEU A 436 7.30 27.04 19.72
CA LEU A 436 8.38 26.18 19.24
C LEU A 436 7.96 25.41 17.99
N ALA A 437 6.72 24.92 17.98
CA ALA A 437 6.16 24.24 16.81
C ALA A 437 6.11 25.16 15.59
N LYS A 438 5.70 26.43 15.74
CA LYS A 438 5.67 27.41 14.65
C LYS A 438 7.06 27.69 14.07
N ILE A 439 8.11 27.68 14.88
CA ILE A 439 9.50 27.84 14.40
C ILE A 439 9.89 26.63 13.52
N ALA A 440 9.64 25.41 13.98
CA ALA A 440 9.91 24.20 13.18
C ALA A 440 9.04 24.15 11.91
N ALA A 441 7.78 24.60 12.01
CA ALA A 441 6.87 24.70 10.89
C ALA A 441 7.34 25.70 9.83
N MET A 442 8.07 26.76 10.20
CA MET A 442 8.63 27.72 9.25
C MET A 442 9.64 27.05 8.30
N ILE A 443 10.49 26.15 8.81
CA ILE A 443 11.41 25.38 7.97
C ILE A 443 10.61 24.52 6.98
N ASN A 444 9.55 23.88 7.48
CA ASN A 444 8.68 23.05 6.66
C ASN A 444 7.93 23.87 5.59
N TYR A 445 7.50 25.08 5.93
CA TYR A 445 6.87 26.02 5.00
C TYR A 445 7.77 26.30 3.80
N TRP A 446 9.05 26.64 4.04
CA TRP A 446 10.00 26.90 2.96
C TRP A 446 10.32 25.64 2.14
N ALA A 447 10.49 24.49 2.80
CA ALA A 447 10.73 23.23 2.11
C ALA A 447 9.56 22.86 1.17
N ILE A 448 8.32 22.99 1.64
CA ILE A 448 7.13 22.75 0.82
C ILE A 448 6.97 23.81 -0.27
N LYS A 449 7.33 25.07 0.00
CA LYS A 449 7.30 26.14 -1.01
C LYS A 449 8.29 25.85 -2.15
N ILE A 450 9.51 25.40 -1.84
CA ILE A 450 10.49 24.97 -2.85
C ILE A 450 9.95 23.78 -3.64
N LEU A 451 9.31 22.82 -2.95
CA LEU A 451 8.70 21.67 -3.60
C LEU A 451 7.65 22.12 -4.61
N LEU A 452 6.67 22.92 -4.18
CA LEU A 452 5.58 23.43 -5.03
C LEU A 452 6.10 24.24 -6.22
N PHE A 453 7.06 25.13 -5.98
CA PHE A 453 7.71 25.90 -7.05
C PHE A 453 8.42 24.99 -8.06
N SER A 454 9.10 23.94 -7.59
CA SER A 454 9.77 22.98 -8.47
C SER A 454 8.77 22.20 -9.33
N VAL A 455 7.59 21.86 -8.78
CA VAL A 455 6.49 21.23 -9.54
C VAL A 455 5.96 22.21 -10.59
N GLU A 456 5.71 23.45 -10.22
CA GLU A 456 5.17 24.47 -11.13
C GLU A 456 6.12 24.73 -12.31
N VAL A 457 7.42 24.90 -12.04
CA VAL A 457 8.43 25.05 -13.10
C VAL A 457 8.46 23.80 -13.98
N ALA A 458 8.45 22.61 -13.40
CA ALA A 458 8.49 21.35 -14.15
C ALA A 458 7.25 21.15 -15.03
N ASP A 459 6.08 21.62 -14.59
CA ASP A 459 4.81 21.53 -15.31
C ASP A 459 4.81 22.38 -16.59
N THR A 460 5.49 23.53 -16.56
CA THR A 460 5.65 24.42 -17.74
C THR A 460 6.58 23.87 -18.82
N ILE A 461 7.36 22.81 -18.54
CA ILE A 461 8.31 22.25 -19.51
C ILE A 461 7.52 21.52 -20.61
N PRO A 462 7.75 21.83 -21.91
CA PRO A 462 7.08 21.14 -23.01
C PRO A 462 7.39 19.63 -22.97
N TYR A 463 6.38 18.81 -23.25
CA TYR A 463 6.43 17.34 -23.12
C TYR A 463 6.63 16.84 -21.68
N SER A 464 6.23 17.63 -20.68
CA SER A 464 6.09 17.16 -19.29
C SER A 464 5.24 15.88 -19.22
N ILE A 465 4.17 15.82 -20.02
CA ILE A 465 3.33 14.64 -20.23
C ILE A 465 3.49 14.15 -21.67
N ILE A 466 3.66 12.85 -21.82
CA ILE A 466 3.60 12.14 -23.09
C ILE A 466 2.40 11.20 -23.05
N TYR A 467 1.41 11.46 -23.90
CA TYR A 467 0.27 10.59 -24.11
C TYR A 467 0.65 9.45 -25.05
N ILE A 468 0.39 8.22 -24.64
CA ILE A 468 0.75 7.02 -25.41
C ILE A 468 -0.50 6.14 -25.53
N SER A 469 -0.77 5.70 -26.75
CA SER A 469 -1.86 4.78 -27.05
C SER A 469 -1.78 3.51 -26.22
N LYS A 470 -2.94 2.86 -26.02
CA LYS A 470 -3.04 1.62 -25.25
C LYS A 470 -2.08 0.55 -25.78
N ILE A 471 -1.27 0.01 -24.87
CA ILE A 471 -0.36 -1.12 -25.14
C ILE A 471 -1.08 -2.42 -24.74
N ASP A 472 -0.83 -3.49 -25.49
CA ASP A 472 -1.35 -4.83 -25.23
C ASP A 472 -0.45 -5.64 -24.27
N ILE A 473 -0.99 -6.73 -23.72
CA ILE A 473 -0.29 -7.54 -22.70
C ILE A 473 0.97 -8.20 -23.27
N PHE A 474 0.98 -8.53 -24.57
CA PHE A 474 2.14 -9.12 -25.23
C PHE A 474 3.30 -8.13 -25.27
N SER A 475 3.07 -6.88 -25.67
CA SER A 475 4.10 -5.84 -25.65
C SER A 475 4.66 -5.58 -24.25
N ILE A 476 3.81 -5.61 -23.22
CA ILE A 476 4.26 -5.51 -21.81
C ILE A 476 5.20 -6.67 -21.46
N THR A 477 4.85 -7.89 -21.89
CA THR A 477 5.66 -9.10 -21.64
C THR A 477 7.00 -9.03 -22.36
N CYS A 478 7.02 -8.62 -23.64
CA CYS A 478 8.23 -8.41 -24.42
C CYS A 478 9.14 -7.35 -23.80
N TYR A 479 8.56 -6.24 -23.32
CA TYR A 479 9.31 -5.19 -22.64
C TYR A 479 10.00 -5.69 -21.37
N TYR A 480 9.29 -6.43 -20.50
CA TYR A 480 9.89 -7.00 -19.30
C TYR A 480 10.95 -8.07 -19.63
N GLY A 481 10.72 -8.88 -20.66
CA GLY A 481 11.71 -9.83 -21.18
C GLY A 481 12.99 -9.11 -21.62
N PHE A 482 12.86 -8.00 -22.35
CA PHE A 482 13.97 -7.16 -22.75
C PHE A 482 14.70 -6.55 -21.56
N LEU A 483 14.00 -5.98 -20.57
CA LEU A 483 14.62 -5.43 -19.37
C LEU A 483 15.42 -6.47 -18.59
N ILE A 484 14.88 -7.69 -18.45
CA ILE A 484 15.58 -8.78 -17.78
C ILE A 484 16.83 -9.18 -18.57
N ALA A 485 16.73 -9.33 -19.89
CA ALA A 485 17.87 -9.64 -20.75
C ALA A 485 18.96 -8.55 -20.67
N LEU A 486 18.56 -7.28 -20.68
CA LEU A 486 19.46 -6.14 -20.53
C LEU A 486 20.17 -6.16 -19.17
N LEU A 487 19.46 -6.43 -18.08
CA LEU A 487 20.05 -6.54 -16.74
C LEU A 487 21.04 -7.71 -16.65
N ILE A 488 20.72 -8.86 -17.26
CA ILE A 488 21.62 -10.02 -17.32
C ILE A 488 22.89 -9.65 -18.11
N TYR A 489 22.72 -8.99 -19.26
CA TYR A 489 23.83 -8.54 -20.09
C TYR A 489 24.74 -7.55 -19.36
N ILE A 490 24.16 -6.52 -18.72
CA ILE A 490 24.90 -5.55 -17.91
C ILE A 490 25.65 -6.26 -16.78
N LYS A 491 24.99 -7.17 -16.05
CA LYS A 491 25.61 -7.96 -14.99
C LYS A 491 26.77 -8.81 -15.53
N SER A 492 26.65 -9.38 -16.72
CA SER A 492 27.71 -10.13 -17.40
C SER A 492 28.93 -9.25 -17.68
N LEU A 493 28.73 -8.05 -18.21
CA LEU A 493 29.81 -7.07 -18.46
C LEU A 493 30.55 -6.69 -17.18
N PHE A 494 29.81 -6.40 -16.11
CA PHE A 494 30.42 -6.08 -14.81
C PHE A 494 31.09 -7.30 -14.17
N SER A 495 30.58 -8.52 -14.38
CA SER A 495 31.20 -9.76 -13.88
C SER A 495 32.52 -10.10 -14.57
N LYS A 496 32.62 -9.84 -15.88
CA LYS A 496 33.83 -10.09 -16.69
C LYS A 496 34.96 -9.10 -16.38
N ARG A 497 34.63 -7.87 -15.94
CA ARG A 497 35.64 -6.89 -15.53
C ARG A 497 35.96 -6.93 -14.03
N ILE A 498 35.04 -7.37 -13.16
CA ILE A 498 35.21 -7.34 -11.69
C ILE A 498 34.36 -8.45 -11.02
N LYS A 499 34.98 -9.35 -10.25
CA LYS A 499 34.31 -10.44 -9.49
C LYS A 499 33.04 -9.93 -8.77
N LEU A 500 31.87 -10.37 -9.23
CA LEU A 500 30.59 -10.19 -8.55
C LEU A 500 30.33 -11.41 -7.65
N PRO A 501 29.74 -11.25 -6.45
CA PRO A 501 29.30 -12.39 -5.66
C PRO A 501 28.24 -13.18 -6.46
N LYS A 502 28.44 -14.50 -6.53
CA LYS A 502 27.51 -15.44 -7.19
C LYS A 502 26.16 -15.40 -6.47
N VAL A 503 25.21 -14.68 -7.05
CA VAL A 503 23.78 -14.82 -6.74
C VAL A 503 23.09 -15.17 -8.06
N ILE A 504 22.93 -16.47 -8.25
CA ILE A 504 21.88 -17.16 -9.02
C ILE A 504 21.54 -18.39 -8.17
#